data_AF-A0A0N4YGA4-F1
#
_entry.id   AF-A0A0N4YGA4-F1
#
_cell.length_a   1.000
_cell.length_b   1.000
_cell.length_c   1.000
_cell.angle_alpha   90.00
_cell.angle_beta   90.00
_cell.angle_gamma   90.00
#
_symmetry.space_group_name_H-M   'P 1'
#
loop_
_entity.id
_entity.type
_entity.pdbx_description
1 polymer ?
#
loop_
_entity_poly.entity_id
_entity_poly.type
_entity_poly.pdbx_seq_one_letter_code
_entity_poly.pdbx_strand_id
1 'polypeptide(L)'
;MSVPDVVNVEWLAKQKDDVVLLDASYDMMAKPDPVEFKKKFYGKFETLMAEKPNSSYLAEHIPGAVHFNLDAAFYPSEFIRFDLYPADEFEKYIRLLGVNTGDHVVVYSRGSFAGMMWAARAWWTFKLYGHENVSVLDGGLAAWKNAGHPVTNKPVIVKPGNWTAKKPDPSRLISFEELSVENNNGVSLFDDLRKLVESAPFYHFVLYKKIVVVHENPAG
;
A
#
# COMPACT_ATOMS: atom_id res chain seq x y z
N MET A 1 17.36 -6.72 -16.47
CA MET A 1 16.92 -5.31 -16.55
C MET A 1 16.04 -5.04 -15.34
N SER A 2 16.15 -3.86 -14.71
CA SER A 2 15.30 -3.50 -13.58
C SER A 2 13.84 -3.36 -14.02
N VAL A 3 12.92 -3.89 -13.23
CA VAL A 3 11.48 -3.74 -13.44
C VAL A 3 11.11 -2.27 -13.29
N PRO A 4 10.33 -1.67 -14.20
CA PRO A 4 9.94 -0.27 -14.10
C PRO A 4 9.02 -0.04 -12.90
N ASP A 5 9.20 1.06 -12.17
CA ASP A 5 8.34 1.39 -11.04
C ASP A 5 6.91 1.76 -11.48
N VAL A 6 6.74 2.21 -12.73
CA VAL A 6 5.46 2.60 -13.32
C VAL A 6 5.30 1.91 -14.66
N VAL A 7 4.13 1.31 -14.89
CA VAL A 7 3.73 0.69 -16.16
C VAL A 7 2.47 1.36 -16.68
N ASN A 8 2.33 1.46 -18.00
CA ASN A 8 1.13 2.03 -18.62
C ASN A 8 0.11 0.93 -18.98
N VAL A 9 -1.08 1.36 -19.40
CA VAL A 9 -2.18 0.47 -19.79
C VAL A 9 -1.79 -0.47 -20.93
N GLU A 10 -1.07 0.01 -21.94
CA GLU A 10 -0.63 -0.81 -23.09
C GLU A 10 0.31 -1.93 -22.68
N TRP A 11 1.22 -1.66 -21.73
CA TRP A 11 2.12 -2.66 -21.18
C TRP A 11 1.34 -3.70 -20.39
N LEU A 12 0.44 -3.26 -19.49
CA LEU A 12 -0.36 -4.19 -18.67
C LEU A 12 -1.24 -5.07 -19.56
N ALA A 13 -1.87 -4.51 -20.59
CA ALA A 13 -2.70 -5.27 -21.52
C ALA A 13 -1.94 -6.41 -22.22
N LYS A 14 -0.63 -6.24 -22.46
CA LYS A 14 0.24 -7.26 -23.07
C LYS A 14 0.80 -8.28 -22.09
N GLN A 15 0.85 -7.96 -20.80
CA GLN A 15 1.52 -8.76 -19.76
C GLN A 15 0.55 -9.25 -18.68
N LYS A 16 -0.76 -9.01 -18.83
CA LYS A 16 -1.76 -9.21 -17.76
C LYS A 16 -1.79 -10.63 -17.20
N ASP A 17 -1.41 -11.62 -18.01
CA ASP A 17 -1.43 -13.04 -17.65
C ASP A 17 -0.12 -13.51 -16.99
N ASP A 18 0.91 -12.65 -16.99
CA ASP A 18 2.25 -12.91 -16.43
C ASP A 18 2.51 -12.11 -15.14
N VAL A 19 1.53 -11.35 -14.65
CA VAL A 19 1.65 -10.48 -13.46
C VAL A 19 0.61 -10.83 -12.40
N VAL A 20 0.92 -10.56 -11.14
CA VAL A 20 -0.08 -10.51 -10.07
C VAL A 20 -0.65 -9.10 -10.00
N LEU A 21 -1.94 -8.96 -10.24
CA LEU A 21 -2.61 -7.68 -10.26
C LEU A 21 -3.31 -7.41 -8.92
N LEU A 22 -3.02 -6.28 -8.30
CA LEU A 22 -3.56 -5.89 -7.00
C LEU A 22 -4.33 -4.57 -7.11
N ASP A 23 -5.57 -4.58 -6.65
CA ASP A 23 -6.40 -3.38 -6.51
C ASP A 23 -6.26 -2.83 -5.08
N ALA A 24 -5.53 -1.73 -4.92
CA ALA A 24 -5.35 -1.02 -3.66
C ALA A 24 -6.37 0.12 -3.48
N SER A 25 -7.57 0.00 -4.06
CA SER A 25 -8.65 0.97 -3.84
C SER A 25 -9.08 1.00 -2.39
N TYR A 26 -9.17 2.22 -1.86
CA TYR A 26 -9.50 2.46 -0.47
C TYR A 26 -10.39 3.69 -0.32
N ASP A 27 -11.50 3.51 0.38
CA ASP A 27 -12.44 4.57 0.72
C ASP A 27 -12.05 5.10 2.09
N MET A 28 -11.71 6.40 2.17
CA MET A 28 -11.23 7.01 3.40
C MET A 28 -12.28 6.96 4.51
N MET A 29 -11.90 6.35 5.64
CA MET A 29 -12.72 6.23 6.84
C MET A 29 -11.99 6.79 8.06
N ALA A 30 -12.74 7.06 9.14
CA ALA A 30 -12.15 7.40 10.43
C ALA A 30 -11.13 6.35 10.88
N LYS A 31 -10.09 6.79 11.60
CA LYS A 31 -9.10 5.89 12.21
C LYS A 31 -9.83 4.97 13.22
N PRO A 32 -9.72 3.63 13.11
CA PRO A 32 -10.29 2.73 14.09
C PRO A 32 -9.63 2.88 15.46
N ASP A 33 -10.34 2.51 16.52
CA ASP A 33 -9.76 2.42 17.86
C ASP A 33 -8.64 1.35 17.88
N PRO A 34 -7.40 1.71 18.28
CA PRO A 34 -6.27 0.80 18.21
C PRO A 34 -6.39 -0.38 19.19
N VAL A 35 -7.03 -0.18 20.36
CA VAL A 35 -7.19 -1.22 21.38
C VAL A 35 -8.19 -2.27 20.90
N GLU A 36 -9.34 -1.83 20.37
CA GLU A 36 -10.35 -2.71 19.80
C GLU A 36 -9.81 -3.44 18.58
N PHE A 37 -9.10 -2.74 17.68
CA PHE A 37 -8.47 -3.35 16.52
C PHE A 37 -7.48 -4.44 16.92
N LYS A 38 -6.61 -4.16 17.89
CA LYS A 38 -5.60 -5.12 18.37
C LYS A 38 -6.26 -6.38 18.92
N LYS A 39 -7.33 -6.23 19.70
CA LYS A 39 -8.09 -7.36 20.27
C LYS A 39 -8.80 -8.18 19.20
N LYS A 40 -9.45 -7.50 18.24
CA LYS A 40 -10.37 -8.16 17.30
C LYS A 40 -9.69 -8.66 16.03
N PHE A 41 -8.74 -7.91 15.48
CA PHE A 41 -8.31 -8.05 14.09
C PHE A 41 -6.81 -8.21 13.86
N TYR A 42 -5.94 -7.81 14.79
CA TYR A 42 -4.48 -7.88 14.56
C TYR A 42 -4.03 -9.31 14.27
N GLY A 43 -3.36 -9.52 13.12
CA GLY A 43 -2.95 -10.82 12.60
C GLY A 43 -4.08 -11.73 12.07
N LYS A 44 -5.35 -11.30 12.15
CA LYS A 44 -6.54 -12.05 11.71
C LYS A 44 -7.04 -11.53 10.36
N PHE A 45 -6.17 -11.57 9.36
CA PHE A 45 -6.38 -10.93 8.06
C PHE A 45 -7.63 -11.43 7.32
N GLU A 46 -7.89 -12.74 7.31
CA GLU A 46 -9.07 -13.30 6.64
C GLU A 46 -10.38 -12.78 7.25
N THR A 47 -10.46 -12.74 8.59
CA THR A 47 -11.60 -12.16 9.31
C THR A 47 -11.79 -10.69 8.95
N LEU A 48 -10.70 -9.92 8.95
CA LEU A 48 -10.76 -8.49 8.66
C LEU A 48 -11.18 -8.22 7.21
N MET A 49 -10.65 -8.97 6.23
CA MET A 49 -11.04 -8.86 4.83
C MET A 49 -12.50 -9.25 4.59
N ALA A 50 -13.01 -10.24 5.33
CA ALA A 50 -14.42 -10.65 5.25
C ALA A 50 -15.37 -9.62 5.88
N GLU A 51 -14.99 -9.01 7.01
CA GLU A 51 -15.82 -8.02 7.71
C GLU A 51 -15.73 -6.60 7.11
N LYS A 52 -14.63 -6.27 6.44
CA LYS A 52 -14.40 -4.95 5.82
C LYS A 52 -14.06 -5.08 4.33
N PRO A 53 -14.99 -5.58 3.49
CA PRO A 53 -14.79 -5.58 2.05
C PRO A 53 -14.81 -4.15 1.51
N ASN A 54 -14.07 -3.88 0.43
CA ASN A 54 -14.17 -2.62 -0.28
C ASN A 54 -15.29 -2.68 -1.34
N SER A 55 -16.32 -1.86 -1.17
CA SER A 55 -17.49 -1.84 -2.06
C SER A 55 -17.13 -1.42 -3.48
N SER A 56 -16.19 -0.49 -3.64
CA SER A 56 -15.71 -0.06 -4.94
C SER A 56 -15.07 -1.23 -5.71
N TYR A 57 -14.14 -1.96 -5.10
CA TYR A 57 -13.56 -3.18 -5.69
C TYR A 57 -14.63 -4.22 -6.05
N LEU A 58 -15.59 -4.48 -5.15
CA LEU A 58 -16.67 -5.43 -5.41
C LEU A 58 -17.57 -5.00 -6.57
N ALA A 59 -17.75 -3.70 -6.79
CA ALA A 59 -18.56 -3.18 -7.89
C ALA A 59 -17.87 -3.35 -9.25
N GLU A 60 -16.57 -3.06 -9.31
CA GLU A 60 -15.74 -3.28 -10.50
C GLU A 60 -14.25 -3.29 -10.19
N HIS A 61 -13.50 -4.12 -10.91
CA HIS A 61 -12.03 -4.22 -10.90
C HIS A 61 -11.52 -4.79 -12.23
N ILE A 62 -10.21 -4.70 -12.47
CA ILE A 62 -9.58 -5.31 -13.64
C ILE A 62 -9.66 -6.85 -13.51
N PRO A 63 -10.03 -7.60 -14.56
CA PRO A 63 -10.14 -9.06 -14.47
C PRO A 63 -8.87 -9.72 -13.96
N GLY A 64 -9.00 -10.55 -12.92
CA GLY A 64 -7.86 -11.23 -12.26
C GLY A 64 -7.23 -10.44 -11.13
N ALA A 65 -7.61 -9.17 -10.91
CA ALA A 65 -7.11 -8.39 -9.79
C ALA A 65 -7.63 -8.89 -8.45
N VAL A 66 -6.75 -9.03 -7.46
CA VAL A 66 -7.10 -9.31 -6.06
C VAL A 66 -7.13 -7.99 -5.28
N HIS A 67 -8.07 -7.83 -4.35
CA HIS A 67 -8.10 -6.63 -3.51
C HIS A 67 -6.96 -6.61 -2.50
N PHE A 68 -6.08 -5.61 -2.61
CA PHE A 68 -5.13 -5.24 -1.56
C PHE A 68 -5.87 -4.37 -0.54
N ASN A 69 -6.55 -5.01 0.41
CA ASN A 69 -7.26 -4.36 1.49
C ASN A 69 -6.32 -3.58 2.43
N LEU A 70 -6.32 -2.25 2.35
CA LEU A 70 -5.49 -1.34 3.16
C LEU A 70 -5.73 -1.48 4.67
N ASP A 71 -6.97 -1.75 5.11
CA ASP A 71 -7.25 -1.94 6.54
C ASP A 71 -6.62 -3.25 7.04
N ALA A 72 -6.38 -4.23 6.17
CA ALA A 72 -5.67 -5.48 6.51
C ALA A 72 -4.16 -5.42 6.27
N ALA A 73 -3.71 -4.68 5.26
CA ALA A 73 -2.29 -4.52 4.93
C ALA A 73 -1.51 -3.70 5.97
N PHE A 74 -2.22 -2.87 6.73
CA PHE A 74 -1.69 -2.01 7.79
C PHE A 74 -2.50 -2.16 9.07
N TYR A 75 -2.02 -1.62 10.18
CA TYR A 75 -2.83 -1.52 11.40
C TYR A 75 -2.90 -0.07 11.90
N PRO A 76 -4.01 0.32 12.56
CA PRO A 76 -4.07 1.57 13.30
C PRO A 76 -3.27 1.41 14.60
N SER A 77 -2.11 2.05 14.70
CA SER A 77 -1.37 2.18 15.95
C SER A 77 -1.97 3.26 16.84
N GLU A 78 -1.41 3.47 18.02
CA GLU A 78 -1.82 4.58 18.89
C GLU A 78 -1.71 5.93 18.16
N PHE A 79 -0.68 6.12 17.34
CA PHE A 79 -0.35 7.41 16.73
C PHE A 79 -0.91 7.56 15.31
N ILE A 80 -0.81 6.53 14.46
CA ILE A 80 -1.14 6.65 13.03
C ILE A 80 -2.16 5.60 12.56
N ARG A 81 -2.85 5.87 11.45
CA ARG A 81 -3.89 4.99 10.90
C ARG A 81 -3.35 3.78 10.15
N PHE A 82 -2.21 3.93 9.48
CA PHE A 82 -1.67 2.96 8.55
C PHE A 82 -0.23 2.59 8.93
N ASP A 83 -0.06 2.07 10.13
CA ASP A 83 1.23 1.61 10.62
C ASP A 83 1.63 0.27 10.00
N LEU A 84 2.94 0.00 10.02
CA LEU A 84 3.55 -1.15 9.36
C LEU A 84 3.63 -2.35 10.30
N TYR A 85 3.06 -3.48 9.87
CA TYR A 85 3.25 -4.75 10.56
C TYR A 85 4.73 -5.17 10.60
N PRO A 86 5.15 -5.97 11.59
CA PRO A 86 6.37 -6.77 11.48
C PRO A 86 6.40 -7.58 10.17
N ALA A 87 7.61 -7.84 9.64
CA ALA A 87 7.79 -8.47 8.33
C ALA A 87 7.09 -9.84 8.21
N ASP A 88 7.11 -10.64 9.28
CA ASP A 88 6.47 -11.95 9.36
C ASP A 88 4.94 -11.87 9.39
N GLU A 89 4.37 -10.83 9.99
CA GLU A 89 2.92 -10.57 9.93
C GLU A 89 2.49 -10.08 8.54
N PHE A 90 3.22 -9.15 7.94
CA PHE A 90 2.94 -8.67 6.58
C PHE A 90 3.06 -9.80 5.55
N GLU A 91 4.01 -10.72 5.73
CA GLU A 91 4.17 -11.91 4.90
C GLU A 91 2.91 -12.77 4.84
N LYS A 92 2.29 -13.03 6.00
CA LYS A 92 1.04 -13.80 6.06
C LYS A 92 -0.05 -13.15 5.22
N TYR A 93 -0.20 -11.83 5.33
CA TYR A 93 -1.18 -11.07 4.55
C TYR A 93 -0.91 -11.16 3.04
N ILE A 94 0.32 -10.90 2.60
CA ILE A 94 0.66 -10.93 1.17
C ILE A 94 0.47 -12.32 0.57
N ARG A 95 0.78 -13.39 1.32
CA ARG A 95 0.52 -14.76 0.87
C ARG A 95 -0.96 -15.01 0.63
N LEU A 96 -1.86 -14.49 1.47
CA LEU A 96 -3.32 -14.63 1.26
C LEU A 96 -3.79 -14.01 -0.06
N LEU A 97 -3.06 -13.04 -0.60
CA LEU A 97 -3.34 -12.43 -1.91
C LEU A 97 -2.81 -13.26 -3.09
N GLY A 98 -2.23 -14.44 -2.82
CA GLY A 98 -1.71 -15.36 -3.84
C GLY A 98 -0.34 -15.00 -4.39
N VAL A 99 0.34 -14.00 -3.82
CA VAL A 99 1.66 -13.55 -4.26
C VAL A 99 2.74 -14.56 -3.89
N ASN A 100 3.60 -14.88 -4.85
CA ASN A 100 4.77 -15.72 -4.70
C ASN A 100 6.06 -14.91 -4.71
N THR A 101 7.13 -15.57 -4.26
CA THR A 101 8.48 -15.03 -4.39
C THR A 101 8.87 -15.01 -5.87
N GLY A 102 9.20 -13.83 -6.39
CA GLY A 102 9.62 -13.62 -7.77
C GLY A 102 8.53 -13.09 -8.71
N ASP A 103 7.26 -13.14 -8.30
CA ASP A 103 6.15 -12.58 -9.08
C ASP A 103 6.39 -11.11 -9.41
N HIS A 104 5.93 -10.67 -10.58
CA HIS A 104 5.80 -9.25 -10.88
C HIS A 104 4.45 -8.78 -10.39
N VAL A 105 4.45 -7.96 -9.35
CA VAL A 105 3.24 -7.34 -8.82
C VAL A 105 2.95 -6.03 -9.54
N VAL A 106 1.75 -5.85 -10.06
CA VAL A 106 1.25 -4.56 -10.54
C VAL A 106 0.15 -4.10 -9.60
N VAL A 107 0.32 -2.93 -9.01
CA VAL A 107 -0.67 -2.32 -8.13
C VAL A 107 -1.37 -1.18 -8.86
N TYR A 108 -2.68 -1.14 -8.79
CA TYR A 108 -3.46 0.02 -9.22
C TYR A 108 -4.47 0.40 -8.13
N SER A 109 -5.10 1.56 -8.28
CA SER A 109 -6.21 1.97 -7.43
C SER A 109 -7.08 2.96 -8.21
N ARG A 110 -8.02 3.63 -7.54
CA ARG A 110 -8.97 4.58 -8.12
C ARG A 110 -9.15 5.80 -7.24
N GLY A 111 -9.84 6.81 -7.76
CA GLY A 111 -10.15 8.04 -7.04
C GLY A 111 -9.12 9.15 -7.30
N SER A 112 -8.95 10.04 -6.32
CA SER A 112 -8.10 11.23 -6.42
C SER A 112 -6.67 10.90 -6.85
N PHE A 113 -6.02 11.85 -7.53
CA PHE A 113 -4.66 11.71 -8.07
C PHE A 113 -4.52 10.49 -8.99
N ALA A 114 -5.53 10.26 -9.82
CA ALA A 114 -5.61 9.11 -10.72
C ALA A 114 -5.42 7.74 -10.03
N GLY A 115 -5.86 7.63 -8.77
CA GLY A 115 -5.71 6.42 -7.96
C GLY A 115 -4.28 6.17 -7.48
N MET A 116 -3.34 7.10 -7.64
CA MET A 116 -1.93 6.82 -7.33
C MET A 116 -1.63 6.76 -5.84
N MET A 117 -2.39 7.44 -4.98
CA MET A 117 -2.05 7.57 -3.55
C MET A 117 -1.93 6.20 -2.85
N TRP A 118 -2.95 5.36 -2.95
CA TRP A 118 -2.95 4.05 -2.28
C TRP A 118 -2.12 3.00 -3.02
N ALA A 119 -2.09 3.07 -4.36
CA ALA A 119 -1.23 2.19 -5.16
C ALA A 119 0.25 2.43 -4.85
N ALA A 120 0.67 3.70 -4.73
CA ALA A 120 2.03 4.07 -4.35
C ALA A 120 2.36 3.62 -2.92
N ARG A 121 1.42 3.75 -1.97
CA ARG A 121 1.62 3.26 -0.59
C ARG A 121 1.87 1.75 -0.56
N ALA A 122 1.09 0.97 -1.30
CA ALA A 122 1.28 -0.47 -1.43
C ALA A 122 2.61 -0.82 -2.13
N TRP A 123 2.91 -0.20 -3.28
CA TRP A 123 4.17 -0.34 -4.01
C TRP A 123 5.39 -0.07 -3.14
N TRP A 124 5.37 1.03 -2.37
CA TRP A 124 6.46 1.38 -1.47
C TRP A 124 6.63 0.33 -0.36
N THR A 125 5.52 -0.24 0.12
CA THR A 125 5.54 -1.24 1.19
C THR A 125 6.14 -2.56 0.70
N PHE A 126 5.83 -2.99 -0.52
CA PHE A 126 6.52 -4.13 -1.15
C PHE A 126 8.03 -3.91 -1.21
N LYS A 127 8.48 -2.74 -1.64
CA LYS A 127 9.91 -2.40 -1.70
C LYS A 127 10.56 -2.31 -0.33
N LEU A 128 9.85 -1.79 0.67
CA LEU A 128 10.31 -1.76 2.06
C LEU A 128 10.67 -3.17 2.56
N TYR A 129 9.82 -4.16 2.25
CA TYR A 129 10.03 -5.57 2.58
C TYR A 129 10.87 -6.32 1.54
N GLY A 130 11.57 -5.60 0.65
CA GLY A 130 12.57 -6.15 -0.27
C GLY A 130 12.03 -6.81 -1.53
N HIS A 131 10.76 -6.62 -1.86
CA HIS A 131 10.16 -7.05 -3.12
C HIS A 131 10.25 -5.93 -4.17
N GLU A 132 11.30 -5.98 -4.98
CA GLU A 132 11.59 -4.93 -5.98
C GLU A 132 10.80 -5.08 -7.28
N ASN A 133 10.27 -6.28 -7.58
CA ASN A 133 9.51 -6.60 -8.78
C ASN A 133 8.04 -6.12 -8.66
N VAL A 134 7.87 -4.83 -8.40
CA VAL A 134 6.56 -4.20 -8.19
C VAL A 134 6.46 -2.89 -8.96
N SER A 135 5.33 -2.71 -9.65
CA SER A 135 5.01 -1.53 -10.44
C SER A 135 3.66 -0.94 -10.04
N VAL A 136 3.47 0.35 -10.31
CA VAL A 136 2.17 1.02 -10.26
C VAL A 136 1.61 1.17 -11.68
N LEU A 137 0.31 0.91 -11.87
CA LEU A 137 -0.38 1.22 -13.12
C LEU A 137 -0.64 2.72 -13.23
N ASP A 138 -0.05 3.35 -14.24
CA ASP A 138 -0.27 4.76 -14.55
C ASP A 138 -1.74 5.04 -14.90
N GLY A 139 -2.32 6.05 -14.25
CA GLY A 139 -3.71 6.44 -14.41
C GLY A 139 -4.76 5.50 -13.78
N GLY A 140 -4.33 4.41 -13.15
CA GLY A 140 -5.18 3.49 -12.39
C GLY A 140 -6.35 2.88 -13.19
N LEU A 141 -7.44 2.54 -12.49
CA LEU A 141 -8.62 1.93 -13.10
C LEU A 141 -9.28 2.82 -14.17
N ALA A 142 -9.19 4.15 -14.00
CA ALA A 142 -9.77 5.10 -14.94
C ALA A 142 -9.08 5.04 -16.31
N ALA A 143 -7.74 5.00 -16.34
CA ALA A 143 -7.00 4.88 -17.60
C ALA A 143 -7.26 3.54 -18.29
N TRP A 144 -7.35 2.45 -17.52
CA TRP A 144 -7.72 1.13 -18.06
C TRP A 144 -9.07 1.15 -18.77
N LYS A 145 -10.09 1.74 -18.13
CA LYS A 145 -11.44 1.89 -18.71
C LYS A 145 -11.44 2.82 -19.93
N ASN A 146 -10.73 3.94 -19.88
CA ASN A 146 -10.65 4.91 -20.97
C ASN A 146 -9.99 4.33 -22.23
N ALA A 147 -9.10 3.34 -22.07
CA ALA A 147 -8.51 2.59 -23.17
C ALA A 147 -9.45 1.49 -23.73
N GLY A 148 -10.67 1.36 -23.22
CA GLY A 148 -11.67 0.41 -23.70
C GLY A 148 -11.46 -1.03 -23.21
N HIS A 149 -10.63 -1.25 -22.20
CA HIS A 149 -10.40 -2.58 -21.65
C HIS A 149 -11.52 -3.03 -20.69
N PRO A 150 -11.76 -4.34 -20.56
CA PRO A 150 -12.86 -4.85 -19.75
C PRO A 150 -12.62 -4.69 -18.25
N VAL A 151 -13.71 -4.57 -17.49
CA VAL A 151 -13.76 -4.68 -16.03
C VAL A 151 -14.71 -5.81 -15.63
N THR A 152 -14.60 -6.27 -14.39
CA THR A 152 -15.47 -7.31 -13.84
C THR A 152 -15.80 -7.03 -12.38
N ASN A 153 -16.86 -7.67 -11.89
CA ASN A 153 -17.23 -7.75 -10.47
C ASN A 153 -17.18 -9.20 -9.95
N LYS A 154 -16.65 -10.12 -10.76
CA LYS A 154 -16.55 -11.53 -10.40
C LYS A 154 -15.52 -11.71 -9.28
N PRO A 155 -15.82 -12.47 -8.22
CA PRO A 155 -14.84 -12.76 -7.19
C PRO A 155 -13.59 -13.42 -7.77
N VAL A 156 -12.41 -12.94 -7.35
CA VAL A 156 -11.12 -13.57 -7.65
C VAL A 156 -10.72 -14.40 -6.43
N ILE A 157 -10.60 -15.72 -6.62
CA ILE A 157 -10.22 -16.67 -5.57
C ILE A 157 -8.82 -17.17 -5.88
N VAL A 158 -7.90 -16.93 -4.96
CA VAL A 158 -6.50 -17.36 -5.05
C VAL A 158 -6.18 -18.31 -3.91
N LYS A 159 -5.21 -19.20 -4.14
CA LYS A 159 -4.61 -19.98 -3.06
C LYS A 159 -3.50 -19.16 -2.43
N PRO A 160 -3.18 -19.36 -1.14
CA PRO A 160 -2.05 -18.71 -0.52
C PRO A 160 -0.76 -18.96 -1.30
N GLY A 161 -0.02 -17.90 -1.60
CA GLY A 161 1.27 -17.97 -2.28
C GLY A 161 2.43 -18.25 -1.31
N ASN A 162 3.66 -18.12 -1.81
CA ASN A 162 4.88 -18.38 -1.05
C ASN A 162 5.80 -17.15 -0.88
N TRP A 163 5.27 -15.92 -1.03
CA TRP A 163 6.03 -14.69 -0.85
C TRP A 163 6.77 -14.66 0.49
N THR A 164 7.98 -14.12 0.51
CA THR A 164 8.80 -14.02 1.73
C THR A 164 9.22 -12.58 1.96
N ALA A 165 8.93 -12.05 3.15
CA ALA A 165 9.32 -10.70 3.52
C ALA A 165 10.80 -10.66 3.91
N LYS A 166 11.52 -9.60 3.50
CA LYS A 166 12.77 -9.21 4.17
C LYS A 166 12.47 -8.29 5.34
N LYS A 167 13.45 -8.11 6.23
CA LYS A 167 13.36 -7.04 7.24
C LYS A 167 13.16 -5.69 6.53
N PRO A 168 12.37 -4.76 7.11
CA PRO A 168 12.21 -3.42 6.57
C PRO A 168 13.56 -2.78 6.30
N ASP A 169 13.74 -2.25 5.09
CA ASP A 169 14.94 -1.48 4.75
C ASP A 169 14.93 -0.14 5.49
N PRO A 170 15.83 0.08 6.47
CA PRO A 170 15.84 1.30 7.26
C PRO A 170 16.18 2.55 6.43
N SER A 171 16.83 2.39 5.26
CA SER A 171 17.10 3.51 4.35
C SER A 171 15.82 4.05 3.69
N ARG A 172 14.72 3.31 3.78
CA ARG A 172 13.38 3.73 3.35
C ARG A 172 12.53 4.21 4.52
N LEU A 173 13.06 4.24 5.74
CA LEU A 173 12.34 4.74 6.91
C LEU A 173 12.97 6.04 7.41
N ILE A 174 12.15 6.82 8.11
CA ILE A 174 12.59 7.94 8.93
C ILE A 174 11.77 7.94 10.22
N SER A 175 12.43 8.06 11.37
CA SER A 175 11.73 8.11 12.65
C SER A 175 11.19 9.52 12.93
N PHE A 176 10.26 9.62 13.89
CA PHE A 176 9.78 10.93 14.34
C PHE A 176 10.91 11.78 14.97
N GLU A 177 11.80 11.14 15.73
CA GLU A 177 12.97 11.78 16.34
C GLU A 177 13.90 12.33 15.26
N GLU A 178 14.19 11.54 14.21
CA GLU A 178 15.01 11.98 13.08
C GLU A 178 14.40 13.16 12.32
N LEU A 179 13.07 13.19 12.16
CA LEU A 179 12.35 14.32 11.55
C LEU A 179 12.43 15.60 12.38
N SER A 180 12.50 15.46 13.70
CA SER A 180 12.48 16.59 14.64
C SER A 180 13.87 17.18 14.89
N VAL A 181 14.93 16.59 14.34
CA VAL A 181 16.29 17.13 14.45
C VAL A 181 16.38 18.44 13.68
N GLU A 182 16.72 19.52 14.38
CA GLU A 182 16.95 20.83 13.77
C GLU A 182 18.32 20.89 13.07
N ASN A 183 18.37 21.55 11.92
CA ASN A 183 19.63 21.91 11.27
C ASN A 183 20.27 23.14 11.93
N ASN A 184 21.44 23.58 11.43
CA ASN A 184 22.16 24.74 11.97
C ASN A 184 21.37 26.07 11.95
N ASN A 185 20.24 26.14 11.25
CA ASN A 185 19.37 27.30 11.18
C ASN A 185 18.14 27.18 12.11
N GLY A 186 18.09 26.14 12.97
CA GLY A 186 16.95 25.90 13.87
C GLY A 186 15.68 25.42 13.15
N VAL A 187 15.83 24.82 11.95
CA VAL A 187 14.72 24.31 11.15
C VAL A 187 14.83 22.80 11.06
N SER A 188 13.77 22.08 11.44
CA SER A 188 13.70 20.62 11.27
C SER A 188 13.09 20.23 9.93
N LEU A 189 13.31 18.99 9.49
CA LEU A 189 12.63 18.45 8.31
C LEU A 189 11.10 18.41 8.52
N PHE A 190 10.66 18.24 9.76
CA PHE A 190 9.25 18.31 10.13
C PHE A 190 8.64 19.71 9.89
N ASP A 191 9.37 20.78 10.18
CA ASP A 191 8.91 22.16 9.95
C ASP A 191 8.79 22.48 8.46
N ASP A 192 9.74 22.00 7.65
CA ASP A 192 9.68 22.15 6.20
C ASP A 192 8.52 21.33 5.60
N LEU A 193 8.30 20.11 6.09
CA LEU A 193 7.16 19.30 5.69
C LEU A 193 5.83 19.95 6.09
N ARG A 194 5.72 20.55 7.27
CA ARG A 194 4.51 21.32 7.66
C ARG A 194 4.21 22.45 6.70
N LYS A 195 5.21 23.26 6.34
CA LYS A 195 5.04 24.38 5.39
C LYS A 195 4.59 23.88 4.01
N LEU A 196 5.12 22.76 3.55
CA LEU A 196 4.69 22.09 2.30
C LEU A 196 3.23 21.62 2.40
N VAL A 197 2.83 21.05 3.54
CA VAL A 197 1.45 20.57 3.79
C VAL A 197 0.46 21.73 3.88
N GLU A 198 0.82 22.83 4.53
CA GLU A 198 -0.02 24.03 4.68
C GLU A 198 -0.18 24.81 3.36
N SER A 199 0.85 24.81 2.50
CA SER A 199 0.83 25.52 1.21
C SER A 199 0.19 24.72 0.07
N ALA A 200 0.06 23.40 0.21
CA ALA A 200 -0.59 22.54 -0.77
C ALA A 200 -1.24 21.31 -0.09
N PRO A 201 -2.48 21.43 0.43
CA PRO A 201 -3.14 20.38 1.21
C PRO A 201 -3.35 19.05 0.46
N PHE A 202 -3.12 19.05 -0.86
CA PHE A 202 -3.40 17.95 -1.78
C PHE A 202 -2.16 17.11 -2.17
N TYR A 203 -0.93 17.46 -1.76
CA TYR A 203 0.26 16.65 -2.04
C TYR A 203 0.66 15.84 -0.80
N HIS A 204 0.04 14.67 -0.62
CA HIS A 204 0.32 13.81 0.53
C HIS A 204 1.01 12.50 0.13
N PHE A 205 2.20 12.31 0.72
CA PHE A 205 2.95 11.06 0.90
C PHE A 205 3.64 10.40 -0.31
N VAL A 206 4.51 11.12 -1.02
CA VAL A 206 5.80 10.56 -1.50
C VAL A 206 6.86 11.68 -1.55
N LEU A 207 7.10 12.38 -0.45
CA LEU A 207 8.30 13.20 -0.35
C LEU A 207 9.43 12.28 0.15
N TYR A 208 10.38 11.98 -0.75
CA TYR A 208 11.70 11.38 -0.47
C TYR A 208 11.87 9.86 -0.32
N LYS A 209 11.02 9.01 -0.92
CA LYS A 209 11.17 7.52 -0.83
C LYS A 209 11.18 6.95 0.60
N LYS A 210 11.02 7.81 1.61
CA LYS A 210 10.96 7.49 3.02
C LYS A 210 9.56 7.78 3.55
N ILE A 211 9.06 6.93 4.44
CA ILE A 211 7.81 7.19 5.17
C ILE A 211 8.12 7.23 6.65
N VAL A 212 7.44 8.16 7.34
CA VAL A 212 7.55 8.35 8.78
C VAL A 212 7.01 7.12 9.50
N VAL A 213 7.81 6.56 10.40
CA VAL A 213 7.38 5.48 11.30
C VAL A 213 7.50 5.98 12.72
N VAL A 214 6.48 5.67 13.54
CA VAL A 214 6.53 5.91 14.98
C VAL A 214 6.76 4.55 15.63
N HIS A 215 7.93 4.33 16.22
CA HIS A 215 8.21 3.07 16.89
C HIS A 215 7.48 3.03 18.23
N GLU A 216 6.52 2.12 18.40
CA GLU A 216 6.06 1.73 19.73
C GLU A 216 7.20 0.98 20.43
N ASN A 217 7.62 1.46 21.59
CA ASN A 217 8.53 0.71 22.45
C ASN A 217 7.76 -0.51 22.99
N PRO A 218 8.18 -1.77 22.73
CA PRO A 218 7.46 -2.95 23.22
C PRO A 218 7.46 -3.08 24.75
N ALA A 219 8.11 -2.17 25.47
CA ALA A 219 8.02 -2.00 26.91
C ALA A 219 7.21 -0.72 27.24
N GLY A 220 5.90 -0.85 27.31
CA GLY A 220 4.96 0.20 27.72
C GLY A 220 3.53 -0.31 27.74
#